data_AF-A0A414M0T9-F1
#
_entry.id   AF-A0A414M0T9-F1
#
_cell.length_a   1.000
_cell.length_b   1.000
_cell.length_c   1.000
_cell.angle_alpha   90.00
_cell.angle_beta   90.00
_cell.angle_gamma   90.00
#
_symmetry.space_group_name_H-M   'P 1'
#
loop_
_entity.id
_entity.type
_entity.pdbx_description
1 polymer ?
#
loop_
_entity_poly.entity_id
_entity_poly.type
_entity_poly.pdbx_seq_one_letter_code
_entity_poly.pdbx_strand_id
1 'polypeptide(L)'
;MERSGNFYKAIRLGYILISILIGCMAYNSLYEWQEIEALELGNKKIDELRKEKNNINIQMIKFSLLGETILEWNDKDIEHYHARRMAMDSMLCRFKATYPAERIDSVRSLLEDKERQMFQIVRLMDEQQSINKKIANQIPVIVQKSVQEQSKKPKRKGFLGIFGKKKEVTPAVSTTILHSVNRNVISEQKVQDRQLSEQADSLAARNAELNRQLQE
;
A
#
# COMPACT_ATOMS: atom_id res chain seq x y z
N MET A 1 49.17 -54.61 66.58
CA MET A 1 47.79 -54.62 66.02
C MET A 1 47.24 -53.23 65.70
N GLU A 2 47.67 -52.13 66.37
CA GLU A 2 47.18 -50.77 66.07
C GLU A 2 47.56 -50.21 64.69
N ARG A 3 48.72 -50.59 64.14
CA ARG A 3 49.24 -50.03 62.89
C ARG A 3 48.39 -50.38 61.65
N SER A 4 47.76 -51.56 61.61
CA SER A 4 46.88 -51.97 60.51
C SER A 4 45.50 -51.28 60.57
N GLY A 5 45.00 -51.00 61.78
CA GLY A 5 43.74 -50.27 61.98
C GLY A 5 43.81 -48.82 61.49
N ASN A 6 44.94 -48.14 61.67
CA ASN A 6 45.13 -46.77 61.18
C ASN A 6 45.25 -46.71 59.65
N PHE A 7 45.85 -47.73 59.01
CA PHE A 7 45.94 -47.82 57.55
C PHE A 7 44.55 -47.97 56.90
N TYR A 8 43.70 -48.83 57.46
CA TYR A 8 42.33 -49.01 56.98
C TYR A 8 41.46 -47.75 57.20
N LYS A 9 41.64 -47.02 58.31
CA LYS A 9 40.99 -45.72 58.53
C LYS A 9 41.41 -44.67 57.49
N ALA A 10 42.70 -44.60 57.13
CA ALA A 10 43.20 -43.69 56.11
C ALA A 10 42.63 -44.00 54.72
N ILE A 11 42.55 -45.28 54.34
CA ILE A 11 41.92 -45.71 53.09
C ILE A 11 40.44 -45.33 53.07
N ARG A 12 39.71 -45.55 54.17
CA ARG A 12 38.29 -45.18 54.28
C ARG A 12 38.09 -43.67 54.14
N LEU A 13 38.94 -42.85 54.76
CA LEU A 13 38.93 -41.39 54.60
C LEU A 13 39.19 -40.97 53.14
N GLY A 14 40.12 -41.65 52.46
CA GLY A 14 40.39 -41.41 51.04
C GLY A 14 39.16 -41.65 50.16
N TYR A 15 38.45 -42.77 50.36
CA TYR A 15 37.22 -43.04 49.61
C TYR A 15 36.11 -42.02 49.91
N ILE A 16 35.95 -41.61 51.17
CA ILE A 16 34.99 -40.56 51.54
C ILE A 16 35.32 -39.24 50.81
N LEU A 17 36.59 -38.83 50.79
CA LEU A 17 37.02 -37.62 50.09
C LEU A 17 36.77 -37.72 48.57
N ILE A 18 37.07 -38.86 47.97
CA ILE A 18 36.79 -39.10 46.54
C ILE A 18 35.29 -39.01 46.26
N SER A 19 34.44 -39.62 47.09
CA SER A 19 32.98 -39.53 46.93
C SER A 19 32.45 -38.10 47.06
N ILE A 20 33.01 -37.30 47.99
CA ILE A 20 32.66 -35.87 48.12
C ILE A 20 33.06 -35.10 46.87
N LEU A 21 34.28 -35.31 46.36
CA LEU A 21 34.76 -34.64 45.14
C LEU A 21 33.89 -34.98 43.92
N ILE A 22 33.53 -36.25 43.74
CA ILE A 22 32.63 -36.69 42.67
C ILE A 22 31.26 -36.02 42.83
N GLY A 23 30.72 -35.96 44.05
CA GLY A 23 29.47 -35.27 44.34
C GLY A 23 29.51 -33.79 44.00
N CYS A 24 30.59 -33.09 44.34
CA CYS A 24 30.79 -31.68 43.99
C CYS A 24 30.89 -31.48 42.47
N MET A 25 31.64 -32.33 41.76
CA MET A 25 31.74 -32.26 40.29
C MET A 25 30.38 -32.52 39.63
N ALA A 26 29.64 -33.53 40.10
CA ALA A 26 28.30 -33.84 39.59
C ALA A 26 27.31 -32.68 39.84
N TYR A 27 27.34 -32.08 41.04
CA TYR A 27 26.49 -30.93 41.36
C TYR A 27 26.79 -29.72 40.46
N ASN A 28 28.07 -29.36 40.30
CA ASN A 28 28.47 -28.25 39.43
C ASN A 28 28.08 -28.52 37.98
N SER A 29 28.29 -29.74 37.49
CA SER A 29 27.90 -30.12 36.13
C SER A 29 26.39 -30.02 35.93
N LEU A 30 25.58 -30.48 36.89
CA LEU A 30 24.11 -30.35 36.82
C LEU A 30 23.66 -28.89 36.82
N TYR A 31 24.29 -28.05 37.63
CA TYR A 31 24.01 -26.61 37.65
C TYR A 31 24.37 -25.95 36.30
N GLU A 32 25.55 -26.25 35.75
CA GLU A 32 25.97 -25.76 34.42
C GLU A 32 25.02 -26.23 33.31
N TRP A 33 24.56 -27.48 33.35
CA TRP A 33 23.58 -28.01 32.40
C TRP A 33 22.27 -27.22 32.44
N GLN A 34 21.75 -26.91 33.63
CA GLN A 34 20.53 -26.10 33.77
C GLN A 34 20.71 -24.67 33.24
N GLU A 35 21.87 -24.07 33.48
CA GLU A 35 22.18 -22.73 32.97
C GLU A 35 22.26 -22.72 31.44
N ILE A 36 22.90 -23.72 30.84
CA ILE A 36 22.98 -23.90 29.38
C ILE A 36 21.58 -24.09 28.78
N GLU A 37 20.72 -24.90 29.41
CA GLU A 37 19.35 -25.13 28.92
C GLU A 37 18.50 -23.85 28.96
N ALA A 38 18.63 -23.06 30.03
CA ALA A 38 17.96 -21.76 30.13
C ALA A 38 18.44 -20.77 29.04
N LEU A 39 19.74 -20.76 28.76
CA LEU A 39 20.33 -19.95 27.68
C LEU A 39 19.88 -20.42 26.30
N GLU A 40 19.80 -21.73 26.06
CA GLU A 40 19.32 -22.29 24.80
C GLU A 40 17.85 -21.94 24.55
N LEU A 41 17.00 -22.03 25.59
CA LEU A 41 15.60 -21.62 25.50
C LEU A 41 15.48 -20.12 25.18
N GLY A 42 16.31 -19.28 25.83
CA GLY A 42 16.40 -17.86 25.54
C GLY A 42 16.81 -17.58 24.08
N ASN A 43 17.85 -18.27 23.59
CA ASN A 43 18.31 -18.16 22.20
C ASN A 43 17.24 -18.58 21.20
N LYS A 44 16.51 -19.66 21.46
CA LYS A 44 15.41 -20.12 20.62
C LYS A 44 14.31 -19.06 20.53
N LYS A 45 13.91 -18.47 21.66
CA LYS A 45 12.92 -17.39 21.70
C LYS A 45 13.38 -16.14 20.93
N ILE A 46 14.65 -15.78 21.02
CA ILE A 46 15.24 -14.68 20.25
C ILE A 46 15.21 -14.98 18.74
N ASP A 47 15.54 -16.22 18.34
CA ASP A 47 15.51 -16.64 16.94
C ASP A 47 14.09 -16.63 16.36
N GLU A 48 13.11 -17.11 17.13
CA GLU A 48 11.68 -17.04 16.76
C GLU A 48 11.22 -15.59 16.55
N LEU A 49 11.58 -14.68 17.46
CA LEU A 49 11.26 -13.26 17.32
C LEU A 49 11.94 -12.63 16.09
N ARG A 50 13.20 -13.00 15.80
CA ARG A 50 13.91 -12.54 14.59
C ARG A 50 13.22 -13.03 13.33
N LYS A 51 12.78 -14.29 13.29
CA LYS A 51 12.02 -14.87 12.17
C LYS A 51 10.69 -14.15 11.98
N GLU A 52 9.95 -13.87 13.05
CA GLU A 52 8.69 -13.14 12.95
C GLU A 52 8.91 -11.71 12.41
N LYS A 53 9.91 -11.00 12.95
CA LYS A 53 10.29 -9.66 12.48
C LYS A 53 10.69 -9.66 11.01
N ASN A 54 11.49 -10.64 10.59
CA ASN A 54 11.92 -10.72 9.20
C ASN A 54 10.73 -11.05 8.28
N ASN A 55 9.85 -11.95 8.70
CA ASN A 55 8.66 -12.28 7.94
C ASN A 55 7.77 -11.04 7.74
N ILE A 56 7.47 -10.28 8.79
CA ILE A 56 6.64 -9.07 8.64
C ILE A 56 7.30 -8.03 7.73
N ASN A 57 8.62 -7.85 7.83
CA ASN A 57 9.35 -6.94 6.95
C ASN A 57 9.24 -7.37 5.47
N ILE A 58 9.44 -8.66 5.18
CA ILE A 58 9.27 -9.21 3.83
C ILE A 58 7.84 -9.02 3.33
N GLN A 59 6.83 -9.32 4.16
CA GLN A 59 5.44 -9.12 3.77
C GLN A 59 5.13 -7.63 3.52
N MET A 60 5.70 -6.73 4.33
CA MET A 60 5.51 -5.28 4.21
C MET A 60 6.10 -4.74 2.92
N ILE A 61 7.30 -5.20 2.54
CA ILE A 61 7.91 -4.89 1.24
C ILE A 61 7.02 -5.38 0.11
N LYS A 62 6.59 -6.64 0.14
CA LYS A 62 5.68 -7.21 -0.87
C LYS A 62 4.38 -6.40 -0.99
N PHE A 63 3.81 -5.99 0.14
CA PHE A 63 2.60 -5.17 0.18
C PHE A 63 2.84 -3.77 -0.41
N SER A 64 3.98 -3.13 -0.10
CA SER A 64 4.30 -1.83 -0.67
C SER A 64 4.47 -1.89 -2.18
N LEU A 65 5.12 -2.95 -2.70
CA LEU A 65 5.32 -3.18 -4.13
C LEU A 65 4.00 -3.34 -4.90
N LEU A 66 2.97 -3.95 -4.30
CA LEU A 66 1.66 -4.06 -4.94
C LEU A 66 1.08 -2.67 -5.31
N GLY A 67 1.43 -1.64 -4.56
CA GLY A 67 0.95 -0.29 -4.82
C GLY A 67 1.65 0.47 -5.94
N GLU A 68 2.73 -0.07 -6.49
CA GLU A 68 3.45 0.58 -7.60
C GLU A 68 2.66 0.47 -8.92
N THR A 69 1.82 -0.54 -9.07
CA THR A 69 0.99 -0.78 -10.27
C THR A 69 -0.39 -0.14 -10.19
N ILE A 70 -0.60 0.82 -9.29
CA ILE A 70 -1.91 1.44 -9.02
C ILE A 70 -2.62 1.97 -10.28
N LEU A 71 -1.85 2.41 -11.28
CA LEU A 71 -2.40 2.96 -12.52
C LEU A 71 -3.12 1.91 -13.39
N GLU A 72 -2.86 0.62 -13.18
CA GLU A 72 -3.39 -0.51 -13.95
C GLU A 72 -4.48 -1.29 -13.19
N TRP A 73 -4.81 -0.85 -11.97
CA TRP A 73 -5.72 -1.59 -11.10
C TRP A 73 -7.15 -1.64 -11.64
N ASN A 74 -7.77 -2.80 -11.49
CA ASN A 74 -9.21 -3.00 -11.60
C ASN A 74 -9.82 -3.40 -10.25
N ASP A 75 -11.13 -3.64 -10.21
CA ASP A 75 -11.85 -4.02 -8.98
C ASP A 75 -11.22 -5.22 -8.25
N LYS A 76 -10.71 -6.23 -8.98
CA LYS A 76 -10.05 -7.39 -8.37
C LYS A 76 -8.71 -7.03 -7.73
N ASP A 77 -7.98 -6.08 -8.30
CA ASP A 77 -6.71 -5.62 -7.74
C ASP A 77 -6.93 -4.82 -6.46
N ILE A 78 -8.02 -4.03 -6.41
CA ILE A 78 -8.45 -3.32 -5.20
C ILE A 78 -8.79 -4.34 -4.09
N GLU A 79 -9.60 -5.37 -4.41
CA GLU A 79 -9.92 -6.44 -3.46
C GLU A 79 -8.67 -7.20 -3.00
N HIS A 80 -7.75 -7.49 -3.93
CA HIS A 80 -6.49 -8.17 -3.62
C HIS A 80 -5.63 -7.33 -2.68
N TYR A 81 -5.49 -6.04 -2.95
CA TYR A 81 -4.75 -5.10 -2.11
C TYR A 81 -5.36 -5.00 -0.71
N HIS A 82 -6.69 -4.91 -0.62
CA HIS A 82 -7.43 -4.91 0.64
C HIS A 82 -7.20 -6.19 1.45
N ALA A 83 -7.35 -7.36 0.82
CA ALA A 83 -7.12 -8.63 1.49
C ALA A 83 -5.68 -8.71 2.03
N ARG A 84 -4.72 -8.21 1.26
CA ARG A 84 -3.31 -8.17 1.67
C ARG A 84 -3.08 -7.22 2.85
N ARG A 85 -3.74 -6.06 2.86
CA ARG A 85 -3.70 -5.12 3.98
C ARG A 85 -4.32 -5.71 5.24
N MET A 86 -5.42 -6.49 5.14
CA MET A 86 -6.01 -7.20 6.29
C MET A 86 -5.08 -8.29 6.85
N ALA A 87 -4.40 -9.01 5.96
CA ALA A 87 -3.39 -9.98 6.38
C ALA A 87 -2.23 -9.29 7.12
N MET A 88 -1.76 -8.14 6.62
CA MET A 88 -0.75 -7.32 7.29
C MET A 88 -1.21 -6.85 8.67
N ASP A 89 -2.45 -6.37 8.75
CA ASP A 89 -3.07 -5.89 10.00
C ASP A 89 -3.10 -6.98 11.08
N SER A 90 -3.48 -8.20 10.68
CA SER A 90 -3.48 -9.38 11.55
C SER A 90 -2.07 -9.74 12.02
N MET A 91 -1.06 -9.63 11.15
CA MET A 91 0.34 -9.86 11.51
C MET A 91 0.84 -8.80 12.50
N LEU A 92 0.54 -7.53 12.25
CA LEU A 92 0.91 -6.40 13.13
C LEU A 92 0.31 -6.57 14.53
N CYS A 93 -0.94 -7.03 14.64
CA CYS A 93 -1.58 -7.23 15.95
C CYS A 93 -0.82 -8.21 16.86
N ARG A 94 -0.16 -9.23 16.31
CA ARG A 94 0.65 -10.17 17.12
C ARG A 94 1.83 -9.49 17.81
N PHE A 95 2.37 -8.44 17.19
CA PHE A 95 3.49 -7.69 17.76
C PHE A 95 3.11 -6.83 18.97
N LYS A 96 1.81 -6.62 19.24
CA LYS A 96 1.37 -5.91 20.46
C LYS A 96 1.76 -6.61 21.75
N ALA A 97 2.07 -7.91 21.72
CA ALA A 97 2.57 -8.64 22.87
C ALA A 97 4.04 -8.28 23.21
N THR A 98 4.78 -7.73 22.26
CA THR A 98 6.23 -7.48 22.37
C THR A 98 6.57 -5.99 22.27
N TYR A 99 5.75 -5.20 21.58
CA TYR A 99 5.95 -3.77 21.32
C TYR A 99 4.74 -2.96 21.83
N PRO A 100 4.94 -1.67 22.16
CA PRO A 100 3.84 -0.79 22.59
C PRO A 100 2.68 -0.79 21.60
N ALA A 101 1.46 -0.99 22.11
CA ALA A 101 0.27 -1.11 21.28
C ALA A 101 0.01 0.15 20.46
N GLU A 102 0.33 1.33 21.02
CA GLU A 102 0.16 2.63 20.37
C GLU A 102 0.98 2.72 19.09
N ARG A 103 2.24 2.26 19.11
CA ARG A 103 3.11 2.26 17.92
C ARG A 103 2.56 1.34 16.84
N ILE A 104 2.08 0.15 17.24
CA ILE A 104 1.49 -0.80 16.30
C ILE A 104 0.21 -0.22 15.69
N ASP A 105 -0.64 0.40 16.49
CA ASP A 105 -1.89 1.02 16.02
C ASP A 105 -1.64 2.21 15.10
N SER A 106 -0.61 3.02 15.36
CA SER A 106 -0.19 4.07 14.42
C SER A 106 0.20 3.50 13.05
N VAL A 107 0.99 2.42 13.00
CA VAL A 107 1.35 1.77 11.73
C VAL A 107 0.11 1.21 11.01
N ARG A 108 -0.82 0.59 11.75
CA ARG A 108 -2.07 0.06 11.19
C ARG A 108 -2.93 1.18 10.59
N SER A 109 -3.11 2.28 11.32
CA SER A 109 -3.84 3.45 10.84
C SER A 109 -3.18 4.07 9.60
N LEU A 110 -1.86 4.14 9.56
CA LEU A 110 -1.14 4.62 8.38
C LEU A 110 -1.38 3.76 7.14
N LEU A 111 -1.44 2.43 7.32
CA LEU A 111 -1.74 1.50 6.23
C LEU A 111 -3.18 1.62 5.74
N GLU A 112 -4.13 1.84 6.64
CA GLU A 112 -5.53 2.11 6.29
C GLU A 112 -5.66 3.43 5.51
N ASP A 113 -5.01 4.49 5.99
CA ASP A 113 -5.00 5.78 5.31
C ASP A 113 -4.37 5.69 3.91
N LYS A 114 -3.27 4.94 3.78
CA LYS A 114 -2.62 4.67 2.47
C LYS A 114 -3.58 3.97 1.51
N GLU A 115 -4.23 2.89 1.95
CA GLU A 115 -5.22 2.18 1.11
C GLU A 115 -6.36 3.11 0.67
N ARG A 116 -6.88 3.92 1.60
CA ARG A 116 -7.96 4.88 1.29
C ARG A 116 -7.52 5.91 0.24
N GLN A 117 -6.30 6.42 0.34
CA GLN A 117 -5.73 7.33 -0.67
C GLN A 117 -5.57 6.65 -2.03
N MET A 118 -5.12 5.39 -2.05
CA MET A 118 -4.97 4.64 -3.30
C MET A 118 -6.32 4.40 -3.97
N PHE A 119 -7.35 4.06 -3.22
CA PHE A 119 -8.71 3.93 -3.76
C PHE A 119 -9.23 5.24 -4.36
N GLN A 120 -8.93 6.40 -3.72
CA GLN A 120 -9.30 7.71 -4.26
C GLN A 120 -8.58 7.99 -5.60
N ILE A 121 -7.30 7.65 -5.71
CA ILE A 121 -6.53 7.81 -6.96
C ILE A 121 -7.16 6.99 -8.08
N VAL A 122 -7.42 5.69 -7.85
CA VAL A 122 -8.03 4.81 -8.87
C VAL A 122 -9.38 5.35 -9.33
N ARG A 123 -10.24 5.77 -8.38
CA ARG A 123 -11.53 6.36 -8.70
C ARG A 123 -11.41 7.61 -9.58
N LEU A 124 -10.51 8.52 -9.25
CA LEU A 124 -10.31 9.74 -10.05
C LEU A 124 -9.79 9.42 -11.46
N MET A 125 -8.95 8.40 -11.60
CA MET A 125 -8.48 7.94 -12.90
C MET A 125 -9.62 7.39 -13.76
N ASP A 126 -10.53 6.62 -13.18
CA ASP A 126 -11.70 6.10 -13.88
C ASP A 126 -12.65 7.23 -14.33
N GLU A 127 -12.87 8.22 -13.46
CA GLU A 127 -13.65 9.41 -13.79
C GLU A 127 -13.02 10.18 -14.97
N GLN A 128 -11.70 10.39 -14.95
CA GLN A 128 -10.95 11.04 -16.04
C GLN A 128 -11.04 10.24 -17.34
N GLN A 129 -10.93 8.91 -17.28
CA GLN A 129 -11.03 8.06 -18.47
C GLN A 129 -12.44 8.07 -19.08
N SER A 130 -13.47 8.10 -18.24
CA SER A 130 -14.87 8.23 -18.67
C SER A 130 -15.12 9.55 -19.42
N ILE A 131 -14.57 10.65 -18.92
CA ILE A 131 -14.64 11.96 -19.60
C ILE A 131 -13.87 11.93 -20.91
N ASN A 132 -12.63 11.45 -20.93
CA ASN A 132 -11.85 11.32 -22.16
C ASN A 132 -12.60 10.50 -23.23
N LYS A 133 -13.30 9.42 -22.84
CA LYS A 133 -14.18 8.65 -23.74
C LYS A 133 -15.37 9.47 -24.22
N LYS A 134 -16.03 10.25 -23.35
CA LYS A 134 -17.12 11.17 -23.75
C LYS A 134 -16.62 12.21 -24.77
N ILE A 135 -15.45 12.79 -24.55
CA ILE A 135 -14.81 13.75 -25.47
C ILE A 135 -14.54 13.08 -26.82
N ALA A 136 -13.86 11.93 -26.81
CA ALA A 136 -13.51 11.19 -28.02
C ALA A 136 -14.75 10.76 -28.83
N ASN A 137 -15.88 10.48 -28.17
CA ASN A 137 -17.14 10.12 -28.83
C ASN A 137 -17.92 11.34 -29.34
N GLN A 138 -17.77 12.51 -28.71
CA GLN A 138 -18.46 13.73 -29.12
C GLN A 138 -17.76 14.44 -30.30
N ILE A 139 -16.42 14.41 -30.36
CA ILE A 139 -15.64 15.06 -31.44
C ILE A 139 -16.08 14.60 -32.85
N PRO A 140 -16.26 13.29 -33.15
CA PRO A 140 -16.70 12.82 -34.47
C PRO A 140 -18.15 13.19 -34.81
N VAL A 141 -19.06 13.15 -33.83
CA VAL A 141 -20.48 13.49 -34.02
C VAL A 141 -20.64 14.97 -34.40
N ILE A 142 -19.80 15.81 -33.83
CA ILE A 142 -19.68 17.24 -34.10
C ILE A 142 -19.12 17.50 -35.51
N VAL A 143 -18.08 16.78 -35.91
CA VAL A 143 -17.50 16.86 -37.26
C VAL A 143 -18.50 16.35 -38.31
N GLN A 144 -19.21 15.26 -38.05
CA GLN A 144 -20.24 14.76 -38.95
C GLN A 144 -21.44 15.70 -39.07
N LYS A 145 -21.94 16.25 -37.95
CA LYS A 145 -23.06 17.22 -38.00
C LYS A 145 -22.67 18.50 -38.73
N SER A 146 -21.45 19.01 -38.54
CA SER A 146 -20.97 20.18 -39.27
C SER A 146 -20.77 19.91 -40.77
N VAL A 147 -20.22 18.76 -41.16
CA VAL A 147 -20.11 18.35 -42.58
C VAL A 147 -21.49 18.13 -43.20
N GLN A 148 -22.43 17.53 -42.48
CA GLN A 148 -23.79 17.28 -42.98
C GLN A 148 -24.61 18.57 -43.11
N GLU A 149 -24.49 19.53 -42.19
CA GLU A 149 -25.08 20.87 -42.32
C GLU A 149 -24.43 21.67 -43.46
N GLN A 150 -23.12 21.57 -43.65
CA GLN A 150 -22.42 22.25 -44.74
C GLN A 150 -22.70 21.62 -46.12
N SER A 151 -23.10 20.34 -46.16
CA SER A 151 -23.51 19.62 -47.39
C SER A 151 -24.91 19.97 -47.89
N LYS A 152 -25.79 20.55 -47.05
CA LYS A 152 -27.09 21.10 -47.48
C LYS A 152 -26.94 22.47 -48.14
N LYS A 153 -26.00 22.62 -49.08
CA LYS A 153 -26.01 23.76 -50.00
C LYS A 153 -27.20 23.59 -50.96
N PRO A 154 -28.04 24.62 -51.16
CA PRO A 154 -29.15 24.51 -52.10
C PRO A 154 -28.59 24.28 -53.50
N LYS A 155 -29.02 23.19 -54.16
CA LYS A 155 -28.67 22.91 -55.56
C LYS A 155 -29.07 24.14 -56.40
N ARG A 156 -28.10 24.73 -57.11
CA ARG A 156 -28.35 25.77 -58.11
C ARG A 156 -29.26 25.17 -59.19
N LYS A 157 -30.54 25.57 -59.21
CA LYS A 157 -31.35 25.53 -60.44
C LYS A 157 -30.75 26.55 -61.42
N GLY A 158 -30.74 26.15 -62.68
CA GLY A 158 -29.98 26.78 -63.77
C GLY A 158 -30.32 28.23 -64.06
N PHE A 159 -29.51 28.79 -64.96
CA PHE A 159 -29.68 30.09 -65.60
C PHE A 159 -31.12 30.31 -66.06
N LEU A 160 -31.81 31.23 -65.39
CA LEU A 160 -32.94 32.08 -65.80
C LEU A 160 -33.89 32.27 -64.61
N GLY A 161 -33.91 33.47 -64.04
CA GLY A 161 -34.98 33.86 -63.13
C GLY A 161 -34.52 34.70 -61.96
N ILE A 162 -34.80 35.99 -62.06
CA ILE A 162 -34.62 37.04 -61.09
C ILE A 162 -35.60 36.79 -59.91
N PHE A 163 -35.22 37.19 -58.69
CA PHE A 163 -36.00 37.20 -57.42
C PHE A 163 -35.92 35.98 -56.47
N GLY A 164 -35.41 36.28 -55.28
CA GLY A 164 -35.57 35.47 -54.07
C GLY A 164 -34.56 35.88 -53.00
N LYS A 165 -34.96 36.76 -52.06
CA LYS A 165 -34.12 37.11 -50.90
C LYS A 165 -33.70 35.82 -50.19
N LYS A 166 -32.39 35.54 -50.17
CA LYS A 166 -31.85 34.45 -49.36
C LYS A 166 -31.96 34.87 -47.89
N LYS A 167 -32.83 34.22 -47.12
CA LYS A 167 -32.68 34.19 -45.66
C LYS A 167 -31.36 33.48 -45.38
N GLU A 168 -30.40 34.20 -44.81
CA GLU A 168 -29.23 33.60 -44.18
C GLU A 168 -29.74 32.67 -43.07
N VAL A 169 -29.68 31.37 -43.31
CA VAL A 169 -29.74 30.39 -42.22
C VAL A 169 -28.34 30.40 -41.63
N THR A 170 -28.22 31.02 -40.48
CA THR A 170 -27.01 31.28 -39.73
C THR A 170 -26.27 29.97 -39.39
N PRO A 171 -24.99 29.83 -39.77
CA PRO A 171 -24.09 28.80 -39.20
C PRO A 171 -23.87 28.99 -37.69
N ALA A 172 -24.33 30.13 -37.14
CA ALA A 172 -24.09 30.56 -35.77
C ALA A 172 -24.64 29.57 -34.73
N VAL A 173 -25.78 28.90 -34.97
CA VAL A 173 -26.37 27.99 -33.96
C VAL A 173 -25.46 26.79 -33.73
N SER A 174 -24.94 26.19 -34.79
CA SER A 174 -24.03 25.04 -34.70
C SER A 174 -22.68 25.46 -34.13
N THR A 175 -22.12 26.59 -34.56
CA THR A 175 -20.89 27.12 -33.96
C THR A 175 -21.06 27.43 -32.46
N THR A 176 -22.19 28.01 -32.04
CA THR A 176 -22.49 28.27 -30.63
C THR A 176 -22.65 26.99 -29.81
N ILE A 177 -23.30 25.96 -30.37
CA ILE A 177 -23.41 24.65 -29.70
C ILE A 177 -22.03 23.99 -29.58
N LEU A 178 -21.19 24.00 -30.62
CA LEU A 178 -19.82 23.49 -30.55
C LEU A 178 -18.96 24.25 -29.56
N HIS A 179 -19.09 25.57 -29.53
CA HIS A 179 -18.36 26.42 -28.60
C HIS A 179 -18.81 26.20 -27.15
N SER A 180 -20.10 25.92 -26.93
CA SER A 180 -20.67 25.63 -25.61
C SER A 180 -20.27 24.26 -25.09
N VAL A 181 -20.32 23.22 -25.92
CA VAL A 181 -19.88 21.86 -25.57
C VAL A 181 -18.38 21.83 -25.33
N ASN A 182 -17.58 22.47 -26.20
CA ASN A 182 -16.14 22.60 -26.01
C ASN A 182 -15.80 23.37 -24.73
N ARG A 183 -16.53 24.45 -24.40
CA ARG A 183 -16.34 25.15 -23.12
C ARG A 183 -16.68 24.29 -21.92
N ASN A 184 -17.81 23.58 -21.95
CA ASN A 184 -18.27 22.78 -20.82
C ASN A 184 -17.30 21.63 -20.53
N VAL A 185 -16.90 20.91 -21.58
CA VAL A 185 -15.92 19.83 -21.52
C VAL A 185 -14.56 20.32 -21.01
N ILE A 186 -14.04 21.42 -21.56
CA ILE A 186 -12.76 22.01 -21.11
C ILE A 186 -12.87 22.48 -19.65
N SER A 187 -14.01 23.03 -19.24
CA SER A 187 -14.21 23.48 -17.85
C SER A 187 -14.32 22.31 -16.87
N GLU A 188 -15.01 21.22 -17.22
CA GLU A 188 -15.09 20.01 -16.40
C GLU A 188 -13.69 19.39 -16.23
N GLN A 189 -12.95 19.25 -17.34
CA GLN A 189 -11.58 18.73 -17.31
C GLN A 189 -10.65 19.60 -16.45
N LYS A 190 -10.75 20.93 -16.57
CA LYS A 190 -9.93 21.86 -15.78
C LYS A 190 -10.26 21.84 -14.28
N VAL A 191 -11.51 21.60 -13.91
CA VAL A 191 -11.92 21.44 -12.51
C VAL A 191 -11.35 20.15 -11.93
N GLN A 192 -11.37 19.05 -12.69
CA GLN A 192 -10.88 17.76 -12.20
C GLN A 192 -9.35 17.67 -12.18
N ASP A 193 -8.66 18.26 -13.18
CA ASP A 193 -7.20 18.42 -13.15
C ASP A 193 -6.76 19.24 -11.92
N ARG A 194 -7.55 20.26 -11.57
CA ARG A 194 -7.33 21.03 -10.35
C ARG A 194 -7.56 20.19 -9.09
N GLN A 195 -8.60 19.36 -9.04
CA GLN A 195 -8.83 18.44 -7.92
C GLN A 195 -7.72 17.39 -7.77
N LEU A 196 -7.21 16.85 -8.88
CA LEU A 196 -6.05 15.95 -8.91
C LEU A 196 -4.79 16.65 -8.39
N SER A 197 -4.55 17.90 -8.82
CA SER A 197 -3.43 18.71 -8.32
C SER A 197 -3.56 18.99 -6.83
N GLU A 198 -4.74 19.39 -6.37
CA GLU A 198 -5.01 19.67 -4.95
C GLU A 198 -4.84 18.41 -4.08
N GLN A 199 -5.25 17.24 -4.58
CA GLN A 199 -4.98 15.97 -3.91
C GLN A 199 -3.50 15.60 -3.91
N ALA A 200 -2.80 15.80 -5.03
CA ALA A 200 -1.35 15.56 -5.10
C ALA A 200 -0.59 16.48 -4.12
N ASP A 201 -0.96 17.76 -4.04
CA ASP A 201 -0.40 18.74 -3.11
C ASP A 201 -0.71 18.35 -1.65
N SER A 202 -1.95 17.91 -1.37
CA SER A 202 -2.34 17.42 -0.05
C SER A 202 -1.59 16.14 0.35
N LEU A 203 -1.35 15.23 -0.59
CA LEU A 203 -0.56 14.02 -0.38
C LEU A 203 0.92 14.37 -0.13
N ALA A 204 1.47 15.33 -0.87
CA ALA A 204 2.82 15.84 -0.68
C ALA A 204 2.99 16.49 0.70
N ALA A 205 2.04 17.32 1.12
CA ALA A 205 2.05 17.94 2.44
C ALA A 205 1.93 16.91 3.58
N ARG A 206 1.02 15.93 3.45
CA ARG A 206 0.92 14.83 4.43
C ARG A 206 2.21 14.01 4.49
N ASN A 207 2.82 13.68 3.35
CA ASN A 207 4.10 12.96 3.32
C ASN A 207 5.24 13.77 3.96
N ALA A 208 5.29 15.09 3.75
CA ALA A 208 6.27 15.97 4.38
C ALA A 208 6.11 15.99 5.91
N GLU A 209 4.88 16.09 6.41
CA GLU A 209 4.60 16.03 7.85
C GLU A 209 4.93 14.65 8.43
N LEU A 210 4.60 13.57 7.72
CA LEU A 210 4.93 12.21 8.15
C LEU A 210 6.44 12.01 8.24
N ASN A 211 7.19 12.50 7.25
CA ASN A 211 8.65 12.45 7.25
C ASN A 211 9.24 13.26 8.42
N ARG A 212 8.65 14.40 8.78
CA ARG A 212 9.04 15.19 9.96
C ARG A 212 8.86 14.38 11.25
N GLN A 213 7.71 13.74 11.42
CA GLN A 213 7.40 12.92 12.60
C GLN A 213 8.27 11.66 12.70
N LEU A 214 8.76 11.13 11.57
CA LEU A 214 9.67 9.98 11.55
C LEU A 214 11.14 10.34 11.88
N GLN A 215 11.51 11.63 11.76
CA GLN A 215 12.86 12.12 12.09
C GLN A 215 13.01 12.56 13.56
N GLU A 216 11.88 12.78 14.26
CA GLU A 216 11.81 13.04 15.71
C GLU A 216 11.83 11.73 16.52
#